data_AF-A0A9W8B2X4-F1
#
_entry.id   AF-A0A9W8B2X4-F1
#
_cell.length_a   1.000
_cell.length_b   1.000
_cell.length_c   1.000
_cell.angle_alpha   90.00
_cell.angle_beta   90.00
_cell.angle_gamma   90.00
#
_symmetry.space_group_name_H-M   'P 1'
#
loop_
_entity.id
_entity.type
_entity.pdbx_description
1 polymer ?
#
loop_
_entity_poly.entity_id
_entity_poly.type
_entity_poly.pdbx_seq_one_letter_code
_entity_poly.pdbx_strand_id
1 'polypeptide(L)'
;MTQVFPQYEIVGCYGMGTEPTPDDRALHQQMVGMLSTDTELLLLLLDPLKMTLGREAMPIQLWEATMAPGTLSTTFTSVPYVVESTKDERIATHQLVQGAHADSTIPGSHTRRHLEAQQNAAQILQARLQVIQQYIDSVQAGELPADPSILHQISGLCSNYPAAAQPDFQANIATARATAHQISYLGTLSNAVSHLDRLVRETRVRE
;
A
#
# COMPACT_ATOMS: atom_id res chain seq x y z
N MET A 1 -13.52 24.02 -4.87
CA MET A 1 -13.24 22.58 -5.10
C MET A 1 -14.49 21.71 -5.06
N THR A 2 -15.50 22.05 -4.25
CA THR A 2 -16.76 21.28 -4.13
C THR A 2 -17.55 21.11 -5.43
N GLN A 3 -17.41 22.02 -6.41
CA GLN A 3 -18.06 21.92 -7.72
C GLN A 3 -17.49 20.80 -8.61
N VAL A 4 -16.22 20.41 -8.42
CA VAL A 4 -15.54 19.41 -9.25
C VAL A 4 -15.32 18.10 -8.49
N PHE A 5 -15.24 18.17 -7.16
CA PHE A 5 -14.98 17.04 -6.28
C PHE A 5 -15.98 17.03 -5.10
N PRO A 6 -17.26 16.71 -5.35
CA PRO A 6 -18.31 16.78 -4.33
C PRO A 6 -18.22 15.68 -3.27
N GLN A 7 -17.49 14.60 -3.55
CA GLN A 7 -17.32 13.43 -2.68
C GLN A 7 -16.15 13.55 -1.70
N TYR A 8 -15.39 14.65 -1.76
CA TYR A 8 -14.23 14.87 -0.91
C TYR A 8 -14.50 16.01 0.06
N GLU A 9 -14.17 15.77 1.33
CA GLU A 9 -14.24 16.73 2.41
C GLU A 9 -12.83 17.18 2.82
N ILE A 10 -12.71 18.39 3.36
CA ILE A 10 -11.44 18.88 3.89
C ILE A 10 -11.24 18.23 5.27
N VAL A 11 -10.26 17.35 5.37
CA VAL A 11 -9.95 16.61 6.61
C VAL A 11 -8.92 17.35 7.48
N GLY A 12 -8.10 18.23 6.90
CA GLY A 12 -7.00 18.84 7.66
C GLY A 12 -5.98 19.61 6.83
N CYS A 13 -4.82 19.86 7.43
CA CYS A 13 -3.67 20.52 6.82
C CYS A 13 -2.40 19.68 6.93
N TYR A 14 -1.41 20.02 6.12
CA TYR A 14 -0.09 19.38 6.16
C TYR A 14 1.01 20.44 6.32
N GLY A 15 2.11 20.03 6.95
CA GLY A 15 3.27 20.88 7.21
C GLY A 15 4.56 20.07 7.21
N MET A 16 5.67 20.78 7.40
CA MET A 16 7.01 20.20 7.50
C MET A 16 7.50 20.33 8.94
N GLY A 17 7.91 19.24 9.56
CA GLY A 17 8.35 19.26 10.95
C GLY A 17 8.35 17.89 11.60
N THR A 18 8.91 17.82 12.81
CA THR A 18 8.95 16.62 13.64
C THR A 18 7.87 16.63 14.72
N GLU A 19 7.55 17.80 15.27
CA GLU A 19 6.58 17.95 16.35
C GLU A 19 5.69 19.19 16.12
N PRO A 20 4.44 19.17 16.60
CA PRO A 20 3.52 20.30 16.45
C PRO A 20 4.01 21.55 17.18
N THR A 21 4.21 22.63 16.43
CA THR A 21 4.68 23.91 16.95
C THR A 21 3.52 24.75 17.52
N PRO A 22 3.81 25.77 18.36
CA PRO A 22 2.79 26.75 18.76
C PRO A 22 2.12 27.46 17.58
N ASP A 23 2.84 27.65 16.48
CA ASP A 23 2.30 28.27 15.27
C ASP A 23 1.28 27.35 14.59
N ASP A 24 1.55 26.04 14.56
CA ASP A 24 0.58 25.03 14.06
C ASP A 24 -0.70 25.03 14.89
N ARG A 25 -0.60 25.25 16.22
CA ARG A 25 -1.79 25.41 17.08
C ARG A 25 -2.60 26.65 16.71
N ALA A 26 -1.94 27.78 16.47
CA ALA A 26 -2.61 29.02 16.08
C ALA A 26 -3.31 28.87 14.72
N LEU A 27 -2.64 28.24 13.74
CA LEU A 27 -3.22 27.94 12.44
C LEU A 27 -4.40 26.98 12.54
N HIS A 28 -4.27 25.92 13.34
CA HIS A 28 -5.36 24.98 13.59
C HIS A 28 -6.60 25.70 14.16
N GLN A 29 -6.42 26.57 15.17
CA GLN A 29 -7.52 27.34 15.75
C GLN A 29 -8.20 28.26 14.73
N GLN A 30 -7.42 28.91 13.85
CA GLN A 30 -7.96 29.72 12.77
C GLN A 30 -8.74 28.87 11.76
N MET A 31 -8.24 27.68 11.41
CA MET A 31 -8.90 26.76 10.48
C MET A 31 -10.23 26.24 11.04
N VAL A 32 -10.28 25.83 12.31
CA VAL A 32 -11.52 25.43 12.98
C VAL A 32 -12.55 26.57 12.92
N GLY A 33 -12.12 27.81 13.18
CA GLY A 33 -12.99 28.99 13.11
C GLY A 33 -13.52 29.30 11.70
N MET A 34 -12.78 28.97 10.65
CA MET A 34 -13.20 29.20 9.27
C MET A 34 -14.09 28.08 8.72
N LEU A 35 -13.76 26.83 9.02
CA LEU A 35 -14.41 25.68 8.40
C LEU A 35 -15.78 25.34 9.02
N SER A 36 -16.11 25.88 10.21
CA SER A 36 -17.41 25.67 10.89
C SER A 36 -17.87 24.21 10.87
N THR A 37 -16.92 23.26 10.92
CA THR A 37 -17.20 21.84 10.80
C THR A 37 -17.08 21.21 12.17
N ASP A 38 -18.04 20.36 12.54
CA ASP A 38 -18.03 19.56 13.78
C ASP A 38 -16.96 18.45 13.77
N THR A 39 -16.00 18.50 12.83
CA THR A 39 -15.01 17.44 12.59
C THR A 39 -13.65 17.88 13.13
N GLU A 40 -12.99 16.97 13.84
CA GLU A 40 -11.63 17.17 14.35
C GLU A 40 -10.67 17.22 13.15
N LEU A 41 -9.97 18.35 12.99
CA LEU A 41 -9.05 18.54 11.89
C LEU A 41 -7.73 17.82 12.17
N LEU A 42 -7.25 17.11 11.15
CA LEU A 42 -5.97 16.41 11.23
C LEU A 42 -4.81 17.32 10.80
N LEU A 43 -3.67 17.18 11.49
CA LEU A 43 -2.41 17.81 11.14
C LEU A 43 -1.42 16.72 10.71
N LEU A 44 -0.97 16.78 9.47
CA LEU A 44 0.03 15.86 8.92
C LEU A 44 1.40 16.56 8.87
N LEU A 45 2.39 16.03 9.58
CA LEU A 45 3.75 16.54 9.56
C LEU A 45 4.66 15.59 8.79
N LEU A 46 5.36 16.13 7.79
CA LEU A 46 6.37 15.43 7.00
C LEU A 46 7.76 15.85 7.49
N ASP A 47 8.59 14.86 7.84
CA ASP A 47 9.99 15.08 8.19
C ASP A 47 10.90 14.72 6.99
N PRO A 48 11.41 15.72 6.25
CA PRO A 48 12.24 15.47 5.07
C PRO A 48 13.60 14.86 5.42
N LEU A 49 14.07 14.99 6.67
CA LEU A 49 15.36 14.45 7.07
C LEU A 49 15.28 12.93 7.25
N LYS A 50 14.14 12.42 7.75
CA LYS A 50 13.87 10.98 7.86
C LYS A 50 13.77 10.27 6.49
N MET A 51 13.47 10.99 5.40
CA MET A 51 13.52 10.41 4.05
C MET A 51 14.91 9.85 3.69
N THR A 52 15.97 10.42 4.25
CA THR A 52 17.35 10.03 3.92
C THR A 52 17.87 8.84 4.72
N LEU A 53 17.24 8.49 5.84
CA LEU A 53 17.82 7.60 6.86
C LEU A 53 17.41 6.13 6.75
N GLY A 54 16.41 5.76 5.96
CA GLY A 54 16.13 4.33 5.73
C GLY A 54 14.70 4.00 5.34
N ARG A 55 14.58 3.04 4.43
CA ARG A 55 13.36 2.53 3.77
C ARG A 55 12.30 1.92 4.70
N GLU A 56 12.44 1.98 6.02
CA GLU A 56 11.64 1.16 6.94
C GLU A 56 10.45 1.90 7.58
N ALA A 57 10.51 3.22 7.72
CA ALA A 57 9.41 4.02 8.25
C ALA A 57 9.09 5.19 7.33
N MET A 58 7.82 5.34 6.97
CA MET A 58 7.37 6.47 6.18
C MET A 58 7.57 7.76 7.00
N PRO A 59 8.12 8.84 6.41
CA PRO A 59 8.52 10.05 7.11
C PRO A 59 7.34 10.96 7.51
N ILE A 60 6.16 10.38 7.74
CA ILE A 60 4.92 11.11 7.99
C ILE A 60 4.45 10.79 9.41
N GLN A 61 3.98 11.83 10.11
CA GLN A 61 3.33 11.71 11.41
C GLN A 61 1.98 12.41 11.36
N LEU A 62 0.94 11.73 11.82
CA LEU A 62 -0.41 12.25 11.90
C LEU A 62 -0.72 12.67 13.33
N TRP A 63 -1.29 13.86 13.47
CA TRP A 63 -1.65 14.47 14.73
C TRP A 63 -3.11 14.90 14.70
N GLU A 64 -3.83 14.63 15.77
CA GLU A 64 -5.20 15.07 15.98
C GLU A 64 -5.23 16.11 17.09
N ALA A 65 -5.95 17.20 16.85
CA ALA A 65 -6.11 18.27 17.81
C ALA A 65 -7.35 18.04 18.68
N THR A 66 -7.14 17.53 19.88
CA THR A 66 -8.22 17.37 20.86
C THR A 66 -8.27 18.60 21.77
N MET A 67 -9.48 19.12 22.03
CA MET A 67 -9.67 20.09 23.11
C MET A 67 -9.73 19.35 24.43
N ALA A 68 -8.81 19.65 25.35
CA ALA A 68 -8.87 19.08 26.69
C ALA A 68 -10.12 19.59 27.44
N PRO A 69 -10.94 18.71 28.04
CA PRO A 69 -12.12 19.13 28.78
C PRO A 69 -11.72 19.99 29.98
N GLY A 70 -12.08 21.27 29.96
CA GLY A 70 -11.83 22.24 31.05
C GLY A 70 -10.65 23.19 30.84
N THR A 71 -9.97 23.18 29.69
CA THR A 71 -8.95 24.19 29.35
C THR A 71 -9.12 24.67 27.90
N LEU A 72 -8.94 25.97 27.63
CA LEU A 72 -8.99 26.55 26.27
C LEU A 72 -7.75 26.18 25.41
N SER A 73 -6.93 25.22 25.83
CA SER A 73 -5.70 24.84 25.14
C SER A 73 -5.91 23.61 24.26
N THR A 74 -5.63 23.77 22.98
CA THR A 74 -5.57 22.69 21.99
C THR A 74 -4.34 21.80 22.22
N THR A 75 -4.55 20.52 22.47
CA THR A 75 -3.48 19.53 22.60
C THR A 75 -3.44 18.63 21.38
N PHE A 76 -2.24 18.35 20.86
CA PHE A 76 -2.05 17.43 19.73
C PHE A 76 -1.67 16.04 20.22
N THR A 77 -2.40 15.03 19.74
CA THR A 77 -2.16 13.61 20.03
C THR A 77 -1.75 12.90 18.76
N SER A 78 -0.71 12.05 18.81
CA SER A 78 -0.28 11.28 17.65
C SER A 78 -1.23 10.13 17.38
N VAL A 79 -1.67 9.99 16.12
CA VAL A 79 -2.64 8.98 15.69
C VAL A 79 -1.96 8.00 14.72
N PRO A 80 -2.13 6.68 14.90
CA PRO A 80 -1.64 5.70 13.93
C PRO A 80 -2.42 5.82 12.61
N TYR A 81 -1.74 5.64 11.49
CA TYR A 81 -2.36 5.72 10.16
C TYR A 81 -2.05 4.47 9.33
N VAL A 82 -2.96 4.19 8.39
CA VAL A 82 -2.78 3.17 7.35
C VAL A 82 -3.00 3.86 6.02
N VAL A 83 -2.06 3.67 5.09
CA VAL A 83 -2.20 4.21 3.73
C VAL A 83 -3.10 3.27 2.95
N GLU A 84 -4.32 3.73 2.66
CA GLU A 84 -5.21 3.07 1.73
C GLU A 84 -5.08 3.71 0.35
N SER A 85 -4.79 2.89 -0.66
CA SER A 85 -4.77 3.31 -2.05
C SER A 85 -5.80 2.55 -2.84
N THR A 86 -6.54 3.26 -3.70
CA THR A 86 -7.47 2.61 -4.63
C THR A 86 -6.70 1.76 -5.66
N LYS A 87 -7.37 0.81 -6.32
CA LYS A 87 -6.70 -0.05 -7.32
C LYS A 87 -6.06 0.78 -8.44
N ASP A 88 -6.75 1.81 -8.92
CA ASP A 88 -6.30 2.64 -10.03
C ASP A 88 -5.12 3.51 -9.61
N GLU A 89 -5.19 4.13 -8.43
CA GLU A 89 -4.08 4.87 -7.84
C GLU A 89 -2.85 3.97 -7.62
N ARG A 90 -3.05 2.76 -7.08
CA ARG A 90 -1.96 1.80 -6.86
C ARG A 90 -1.27 1.40 -8.17
N ILE A 91 -2.02 1.22 -9.25
CA ILE A 91 -1.44 0.93 -10.57
C ILE A 91 -0.67 2.15 -11.09
N ALA A 92 -1.24 3.34 -11.00
CA ALA A 92 -0.61 4.58 -11.47
C ALA A 92 0.68 4.89 -10.70
N THR A 93 0.65 4.85 -9.37
CA THR A 93 1.81 5.06 -8.49
C THR A 93 2.90 4.02 -8.75
N HIS A 94 2.53 2.74 -8.88
CA HIS A 94 3.48 1.69 -9.23
C HIS A 94 4.15 1.94 -10.59
N GLN A 95 3.40 2.39 -11.60
CA GLN A 95 3.96 2.76 -12.90
C GLN A 95 4.91 3.97 -12.82
N LEU A 96 4.59 4.97 -11.99
CA LEU A 96 5.45 6.14 -11.78
C LEU A 96 6.77 5.77 -11.09
N VAL A 97 6.71 4.96 -10.03
CA VAL A 97 7.92 4.47 -9.33
C VAL A 97 8.79 3.64 -10.28
N GLN A 98 8.19 2.76 -11.07
CA GLN A 98 8.95 1.96 -12.05
C GLN A 98 9.50 2.80 -13.19
N GLY A 99 8.75 3.78 -13.68
CA GLY A 99 9.19 4.71 -14.72
C GLY A 99 10.37 5.56 -14.28
N ALA A 100 10.40 6.00 -13.02
CA ALA A 100 11.53 6.71 -12.42
C ALA A 100 12.81 5.85 -12.32
N HIS A 101 12.68 4.51 -12.31
CA HIS A 101 13.80 3.58 -12.27
C HIS A 101 14.16 2.97 -13.65
N ALA A 102 13.38 3.27 -14.69
CA ALA A 102 13.55 2.69 -16.02
C ALA A 102 14.41 3.58 -16.93
N ASP A 103 15.69 3.73 -16.59
CA ASP A 103 16.72 4.33 -17.45
C ASP A 103 17.15 3.39 -18.62
N SER A 104 16.35 2.36 -18.92
CA SER A 104 16.66 1.37 -19.96
C SER A 104 15.62 1.39 -21.09
N THR A 105 16.14 1.58 -22.29
CA THR A 105 15.50 1.82 -23.60
C THR A 105 14.67 0.65 -24.14
N ILE A 106 14.32 -0.33 -23.29
CA ILE A 106 13.56 -1.52 -23.70
C ILE A 106 12.29 -1.58 -22.85
N PRO A 107 11.10 -1.33 -23.41
CA PRO A 107 9.85 -1.57 -22.71
C PRO A 107 9.77 -3.05 -22.38
N GLY A 108 10.13 -3.41 -21.15
CA GLY A 108 9.99 -4.78 -20.67
C GLY A 108 8.54 -5.22 -20.80
N SER A 109 8.34 -6.46 -21.26
CA SER A 109 7.02 -7.10 -21.35
C SER A 109 6.23 -6.90 -20.05
N HIS A 110 4.92 -6.67 -20.16
CA HIS A 110 4.00 -6.58 -19.02
C HIS A 110 4.18 -7.75 -18.04
N THR A 111 4.44 -8.95 -18.57
CA THR A 111 4.72 -10.15 -17.76
C THR A 111 5.98 -10.01 -16.91
N ARG A 112 7.06 -9.42 -17.44
CA ARG A 112 8.30 -9.18 -16.68
C ARG A 112 8.03 -8.26 -15.49
N ARG A 113 7.34 -7.14 -15.73
CA ARG A 113 7.00 -6.18 -14.66
C ARG A 113 6.11 -6.81 -13.58
N HIS A 114 5.17 -7.66 -13.99
CA HIS A 114 4.31 -8.38 -13.05
C HIS A 114 5.10 -9.36 -12.18
N LEU A 115 6.01 -10.13 -12.78
CA LEU A 115 6.87 -11.07 -12.06
C LEU A 115 7.85 -10.35 -11.13
N GLU A 116 8.42 -9.22 -11.55
CA GLU A 116 9.29 -8.39 -10.70
C GLU A 116 8.56 -7.86 -9.46
N ALA A 117 7.32 -7.39 -9.63
CA ALA A 117 6.51 -6.96 -8.49
C ALA A 117 6.24 -8.12 -7.50
N GLN A 118 5.92 -9.31 -8.01
CA GLN A 118 5.74 -10.51 -7.18
C GLN A 118 7.03 -10.93 -6.47
N GLN A 119 8.17 -10.87 -7.17
CA GLN A 119 9.47 -11.18 -6.60
C GLN A 119 9.86 -10.20 -5.49
N ASN A 120 9.65 -8.90 -5.70
CA ASN A 120 9.92 -7.88 -4.69
C ASN A 120 9.03 -8.08 -3.46
N ALA A 121 7.75 -8.41 -3.64
CA ALA A 121 6.86 -8.73 -2.52
C ALA A 121 7.34 -9.96 -1.73
N ALA A 122 7.82 -11.00 -2.42
CA ALA A 122 8.39 -12.19 -1.79
C ALA A 122 9.67 -11.86 -1.00
N GLN A 123 10.54 -11.02 -1.54
CA GLN A 123 11.76 -10.56 -0.85
C GLN A 123 11.44 -9.75 0.41
N ILE A 124 10.44 -8.86 0.35
CA ILE A 124 9.99 -8.09 1.52
C ILE A 124 9.47 -9.03 2.60
N LEU A 125 8.64 -10.00 2.22
CA LEU A 125 8.13 -10.99 3.18
C LEU A 125 9.27 -11.79 3.82
N GLN A 126 10.24 -12.24 3.01
CA GLN A 126 11.42 -12.95 3.50
C GLN A 126 12.23 -12.10 4.49
N ALA A 127 12.48 -10.83 4.18
CA ALA A 127 13.20 -9.93 5.08
C ALA A 127 12.46 -9.76 6.42
N ARG A 128 11.12 -9.63 6.39
CA ARG A 128 10.31 -9.56 7.62
C ARG A 128 10.36 -10.85 8.43
N LEU A 129 10.33 -12.02 7.80
CA LEU A 129 10.48 -13.31 8.48
C LEU A 129 11.86 -13.47 9.12
N GLN A 130 12.92 -12.98 8.46
CA GLN A 130 14.28 -12.99 9.03
C GLN A 130 14.38 -12.15 10.31
N VAL A 131 13.73 -10.99 10.34
CA VAL A 131 13.70 -10.15 11.56
C VAL A 131 12.99 -10.88 12.72
N ILE A 132 11.88 -11.56 12.44
CA ILE A 132 11.18 -12.36 13.46
C ILE A 132 12.05 -13.50 13.97
N GLN A 133 12.75 -14.19 13.06
CA GLN A 133 13.67 -15.27 13.42
C GLN A 133 14.82 -14.76 14.31
N GLN A 134 15.45 -13.65 13.92
CA GLN A 134 16.52 -13.02 14.71
C GLN A 134 16.04 -12.63 16.11
N TYR A 135 14.81 -12.11 16.24
CA TYR A 135 14.24 -11.78 17.55
C TYR A 135 14.11 -13.02 18.45
N ILE A 136 13.61 -14.14 17.91
CA ILE A 136 13.47 -15.40 18.67
C ILE A 136 14.85 -15.92 19.10
N ASP A 137 15.83 -15.91 18.20
CA ASP A 137 17.19 -16.38 18.48
C ASP A 137 17.85 -15.53 19.60
N SER A 138 17.72 -14.20 19.55
CA SER A 138 18.26 -13.30 20.59
C SER A 138 17.56 -13.43 21.95
N VAL A 139 16.24 -13.69 21.95
CA VAL A 139 15.50 -13.98 23.20
C VAL A 139 15.95 -15.33 23.78
N GLN A 140 16.17 -16.34 22.95
CA GLN A 140 16.65 -17.66 23.38
C GLN A 140 18.10 -17.59 23.91
N ALA A 141 18.94 -16.74 23.33
CA ALA A 141 20.30 -16.48 23.81
C ALA A 141 20.34 -15.66 25.11
N GLY A 142 19.22 -15.06 25.53
CA GLY A 142 19.12 -14.24 26.74
C GLY A 142 19.65 -12.82 26.57
N GLU A 143 19.87 -12.37 25.34
CA GLU A 143 20.36 -11.00 25.03
C GLU A 143 19.25 -9.95 25.16
N LEU A 144 17.99 -10.34 24.91
CA LEU A 144 16.80 -9.49 25.01
C LEU A 144 15.76 -10.07 25.99
N PRO A 145 15.05 -9.22 26.74
CA PRO A 145 13.95 -9.68 27.58
C PRO A 145 12.81 -10.21 26.73
N ALA A 146 12.27 -11.37 27.10
CA ALA A 146 11.12 -11.98 26.44
C ALA A 146 9.85 -11.15 26.67
N ASP A 147 9.28 -10.56 25.61
CA ASP A 147 7.95 -9.95 25.66
C ASP A 147 6.88 -11.02 25.36
N PRO A 148 6.04 -11.39 26.35
CA PRO A 148 5.01 -12.41 26.16
C PRO A 148 3.96 -12.02 25.11
N SER A 149 3.73 -10.71 24.88
CA SER A 149 2.77 -10.23 23.87
C SER A 149 3.25 -10.59 22.45
N ILE A 150 4.53 -10.29 22.16
CA ILE A 150 5.14 -10.55 20.86
C ILE A 150 5.23 -12.05 20.60
N LEU A 151 5.65 -12.84 21.60
CA LEU A 151 5.71 -14.30 21.48
C LEU A 151 4.34 -14.93 21.22
N HIS A 152 3.28 -14.41 21.85
CA HIS A 152 1.92 -14.89 21.59
C HIS A 152 1.47 -14.57 20.16
N GLN A 153 1.77 -13.37 19.65
CA GLN A 153 1.47 -12.99 18.26
C GLN A 153 2.22 -13.88 17.26
N ILE A 154 3.50 -14.15 17.48
CA ILE A 154 4.29 -15.05 16.63
C ILE A 154 3.71 -16.46 16.65
N SER A 155 3.35 -16.98 17.83
CA SER A 155 2.68 -18.28 17.95
C SER A 155 1.37 -18.31 17.16
N GLY A 156 0.59 -17.23 17.20
CA GLY A 156 -0.64 -17.07 16.41
C GLY A 156 -0.38 -17.08 14.89
N LEU A 157 0.69 -16.44 14.44
CA LEU A 157 1.10 -16.47 13.03
C LEU A 157 1.48 -17.90 12.60
N CYS A 158 2.25 -18.62 13.41
CA CYS A 158 2.62 -20.00 13.14
C CYS A 158 1.41 -20.95 13.14
N SER A 159 0.45 -20.77 14.04
CA SER A 159 -0.76 -21.61 14.10
C SER A 159 -1.71 -21.38 12.93
N ASN A 160 -1.70 -20.17 12.35
CA ASN A 160 -2.50 -19.82 11.18
C ASN A 160 -1.86 -20.30 9.86
N TYR A 161 -0.71 -20.96 9.92
CA TYR A 161 -0.09 -21.61 8.78
C TYR A 161 -0.50 -23.09 8.76
N PRO A 162 -1.16 -23.61 7.69
CA PRO A 162 -1.31 -23.07 6.34
C PRO A 162 -2.72 -22.52 6.08
N ALA A 163 -2.87 -21.20 5.96
CA ALA A 163 -4.12 -20.54 5.57
C ALA A 163 -4.70 -21.05 4.23
N ALA A 164 -3.85 -21.63 3.37
CA ALA A 164 -4.23 -22.22 2.08
C ALA A 164 -4.75 -23.67 2.16
N ALA A 165 -4.80 -24.27 3.35
CA ALA A 165 -5.27 -25.65 3.54
C ALA A 165 -6.80 -25.75 3.71
N GLN A 166 -7.52 -24.62 3.80
CA GLN A 166 -8.97 -24.66 3.88
C GLN A 166 -9.58 -25.23 2.59
N PRO A 167 -10.47 -26.25 2.68
CA PRO A 167 -11.02 -26.91 1.50
C PRO A 167 -11.81 -25.94 0.59
N ASP A 168 -12.53 -24.99 1.18
CA ASP A 168 -13.28 -23.98 0.42
C ASP A 168 -12.35 -23.09 -0.41
N PHE A 169 -11.21 -22.70 0.16
CA PHE A 169 -10.22 -21.89 -0.53
C PHE A 169 -9.61 -22.64 -1.72
N GLN A 170 -9.31 -23.93 -1.55
CA GLN A 170 -8.80 -24.77 -2.64
C GLN A 170 -9.83 -24.97 -3.76
N ALA A 171 -11.11 -25.19 -3.40
CA ALA A 171 -12.19 -25.28 -4.37
C ALA A 171 -12.35 -23.98 -5.17
N ASN A 172 -12.26 -22.84 -4.50
CA ASN A 172 -12.32 -21.52 -5.14
C ASN A 172 -11.12 -21.28 -6.08
N ILE A 173 -9.90 -21.64 -5.67
CA ILE A 173 -8.71 -21.54 -6.53
C ILE A 173 -8.83 -22.47 -7.74
N ALA A 174 -9.28 -23.70 -7.53
CA ALA A 174 -9.44 -24.67 -8.62
C ALA A 174 -10.44 -24.15 -9.66
N THR A 175 -11.56 -23.58 -9.19
CA THR A 175 -12.58 -22.97 -10.05
C THR A 175 -12.02 -21.76 -10.79
N ALA A 176 -11.33 -20.84 -10.10
CA ALA A 176 -10.71 -19.67 -10.71
C ALA A 176 -9.62 -20.04 -11.74
N ARG A 177 -8.88 -21.13 -11.50
CA ARG A 177 -7.89 -21.64 -12.46
C ARG A 177 -8.55 -22.23 -13.70
N ALA A 178 -9.63 -23.01 -13.51
CA ALA A 178 -10.37 -23.59 -14.62
C ALA A 178 -10.96 -22.50 -15.52
N THR A 179 -11.58 -21.46 -14.95
CA THR A 179 -12.13 -20.34 -15.72
C THR A 179 -11.03 -19.54 -16.44
N ALA A 180 -9.92 -19.25 -15.76
CA ALA A 180 -8.77 -18.58 -16.39
C ALA A 180 -8.21 -19.40 -17.57
N HIS A 181 -8.11 -20.72 -17.44
CA HIS A 181 -7.65 -21.61 -18.51
C HIS A 181 -8.62 -21.59 -19.70
N GLN A 182 -9.93 -21.68 -19.45
CA GLN A 182 -10.93 -21.64 -20.50
C GLN A 182 -10.93 -20.30 -21.27
N ILE A 183 -10.82 -19.17 -20.56
CA ILE A 183 -10.72 -17.84 -21.17
C ILE A 183 -9.45 -17.74 -22.02
N SER A 184 -8.31 -18.21 -21.49
CA SER A 184 -7.04 -18.21 -22.22
C SER A 184 -7.12 -19.05 -23.50
N TYR A 185 -7.68 -20.26 -23.41
CA TYR A 185 -7.87 -21.16 -24.55
C TYR A 185 -8.73 -20.53 -25.64
N LEU A 186 -9.91 -19.99 -25.28
CA LEU A 186 -10.78 -19.30 -26.23
C LEU A 186 -10.11 -18.06 -26.83
N GLY A 187 -9.33 -17.32 -26.04
CA GLY A 187 -8.52 -16.20 -26.53
C GLY A 187 -7.48 -16.63 -27.57
N THR A 188 -6.78 -17.75 -27.35
CA THR A 188 -5.80 -18.27 -28.32
C THR A 188 -6.46 -18.74 -29.62
N LEU A 189 -7.63 -19.37 -29.54
CA LEU A 189 -8.41 -19.76 -30.73
C LEU A 189 -8.88 -18.53 -31.52
N SER A 190 -9.38 -17.50 -30.83
CA SER A 190 -9.79 -16.25 -31.48
C SER A 190 -8.63 -15.56 -32.21
N ASN A 191 -7.44 -15.55 -31.59
CA ASN A 191 -6.23 -15.04 -32.23
C ASN A 191 -5.85 -15.89 -33.46
N ALA A 192 -5.91 -17.21 -33.36
CA ALA A 192 -5.62 -18.11 -34.48
C ALA A 192 -6.58 -17.88 -35.66
N VAL A 193 -7.89 -17.74 -35.41
CA VAL A 193 -8.89 -17.42 -36.45
C VAL A 193 -8.62 -16.05 -37.06
N SER A 194 -8.25 -15.05 -36.26
CA SER A 194 -7.90 -13.72 -36.76
C SER A 194 -6.65 -13.75 -37.67
N HIS A 195 -5.65 -14.57 -37.33
CA HIS A 195 -4.48 -14.79 -38.18
C HIS A 195 -4.85 -15.52 -39.48
N LEU A 196 -5.73 -16.51 -39.44
CA LEU A 196 -6.22 -17.20 -40.63
C LEU A 196 -7.02 -16.27 -41.55
N ASP A 197 -7.93 -15.46 -41.03
CA ASP A 197 -8.67 -14.47 -41.83
C ASP A 197 -7.70 -13.49 -42.52
N ARG A 198 -6.67 -13.04 -41.79
CA ARG A 198 -5.63 -12.19 -42.37
C ARG A 198 -4.90 -12.87 -43.52
N LEU A 199 -4.49 -14.13 -43.35
CA LEU A 199 -3.82 -14.91 -44.39
C LEU A 199 -4.71 -15.13 -45.62
N VAL A 200 -5.99 -15.47 -45.42
CA VAL A 200 -6.95 -15.66 -46.52
C VAL A 200 -7.14 -14.37 -47.31
N ARG A 201 -7.22 -13.22 -46.64
CA ARG A 201 -7.28 -11.92 -47.31
C ARG A 201 -6.01 -11.61 -48.10
N GLU A 202 -4.84 -11.89 -47.55
CA GLU A 202 -3.56 -11.70 -48.24
C GLU A 202 -3.42 -12.60 -49.49
N THR A 203 -3.90 -13.85 -49.44
CA THR A 203 -3.88 -14.75 -50.60
C THR A 203 -4.89 -14.34 -51.66
N ARG A 204 -6.05 -13.81 -51.27
CA ARG A 204 -7.10 -13.38 -52.21
C ARG A 204 -6.78 -12.09 -52.97
N VAL A 205 -5.87 -11.26 -52.46
CA VAL A 205 -5.41 -10.03 -53.14
C VAL A 205 -4.29 -10.31 -54.16
N ARG A 206 -3.68 -11.51 -54.12
CA ARG A 206 -2.61 -11.92 -55.04
C ARG A 206 -3.09 -12.64 -56.31
N GLU A 207 -4.38 -12.98 -56.39
CA GLU A 207 -5.06 -13.47 -57.60
C GLU A 207 -5.80 -12.34 -58.30
#